data_AF-A0A1Y3UH63-F1
#
_entry.id   AF-A0A1Y3UH63-F1
#
_cell.length_a   1.000
_cell.length_b   1.000
_cell.length_c   1.000
_cell.angle_alpha   90.00
_cell.angle_beta   90.00
_cell.angle_gamma   90.00
#
_symmetry.space_group_name_H-M   'P 1'
#
loop_
_entity.id
_entity.type
_entity.pdbx_description
1 polymer ?
#
loop_
_entity_poly.entity_id
_entity_poly.type
_entity_poly.pdbx_seq_one_letter_code
_entity_poly.pdbx_strand_id
1 'polypeptide(L)'
;MERYPERLFVRIAPEDKTGAQEVADALSISLSDLVRSLVRLAAAEPDDAARAVAASRPILLDTGCALRMARELRKWGVHYNQGIHALNTVALRIRHGDRDFTDMLEAVERAAALLEETEAAARGMRSDMATLTGRPALFL
;
A
#
# COMPACT_ATOMS: atom_id res chain seq x y z
N MET A 1 33.19 -19.67 -21.77
CA MET A 1 32.31 -20.26 -20.74
C MET A 1 30.92 -19.72 -21.00
N GLU A 2 29.94 -20.59 -21.24
CA GLU A 2 28.56 -20.17 -21.52
C GLU A 2 27.94 -19.56 -20.26
N ARG A 3 27.26 -18.40 -20.39
CA ARG A 3 26.76 -17.64 -19.24
C ARG A 3 25.56 -18.30 -18.54
N TYR A 4 24.78 -19.11 -19.27
CA TYR A 4 23.61 -19.83 -18.78
C TYR A 4 23.61 -21.26 -19.37
N PRO A 5 24.13 -22.26 -18.65
CA PRO A 5 24.34 -23.61 -19.20
C PRO A 5 23.06 -24.45 -19.30
N GLU A 6 22.02 -24.10 -18.53
CA GLU A 6 20.78 -24.87 -18.43
C GLU A 6 19.62 -24.22 -19.21
N ARG A 7 18.73 -25.05 -19.76
CA ARG A 7 17.55 -24.59 -20.53
C ARG A 7 16.26 -24.85 -19.78
N LEU A 8 15.37 -23.86 -19.78
CA LEU A 8 14.01 -23.97 -19.26
C LEU A 8 13.02 -23.88 -20.44
N PHE A 9 12.18 -24.91 -20.60
CA PHE A 9 11.11 -24.92 -21.60
C PHE A 9 9.76 -24.80 -20.91
N VAL A 10 8.99 -23.76 -21.26
CA VAL A 10 7.67 -23.49 -20.68
C VAL A 10 6.65 -23.31 -21.80
N ARG A 11 5.48 -23.94 -21.66
CA ARG A 11 4.32 -23.68 -22.51
C ARG A 11 3.48 -22.61 -21.84
N ILE A 12 3.17 -21.55 -22.56
CA ILE A 12 2.39 -20.41 -22.08
C ILE A 12 1.34 -20.04 -23.12
N ALA A 13 0.26 -19.40 -22.69
CA ALA A 13 -0.75 -18.91 -23.62
C ALA A 13 -0.17 -17.78 -24.50
N PRO A 14 -0.65 -17.59 -25.74
CA PRO A 14 -0.19 -16.52 -26.61
C PRO A 14 -0.33 -15.13 -25.98
N GLU A 15 -1.42 -14.90 -25.25
CA GLU A 15 -1.70 -13.66 -24.51
C GLU A 15 -0.66 -13.40 -23.41
N ASP A 16 -0.31 -14.40 -22.62
CA ASP A 16 0.71 -14.30 -21.56
C ASP A 16 2.08 -13.97 -22.15
N LYS A 17 2.41 -14.61 -23.28
CA LYS A 17 3.67 -14.34 -23.99
C LYS A 17 3.73 -12.90 -24.48
N THR A 18 2.62 -12.41 -25.02
CA THR A 18 2.52 -11.04 -25.56
C THR A 18 2.68 -10.02 -24.44
N GLY A 19 1.95 -10.18 -23.34
CA GLY A 19 2.08 -9.29 -22.18
C GLY A 19 3.48 -9.32 -21.56
N ALA A 20 4.11 -10.50 -21.45
CA ALA A 20 5.48 -10.60 -20.98
C ALA A 20 6.48 -9.91 -21.93
N GLN A 21 6.24 -9.95 -23.23
CA GLN A 21 7.08 -9.26 -24.22
C GLN A 21 6.95 -7.74 -24.09
N GLU A 22 5.74 -7.21 -23.94
CA GLU A 22 5.50 -5.77 -23.73
C GLU A 22 6.25 -5.24 -22.49
N VAL A 23 6.23 -6.00 -21.39
CA VAL A 23 6.98 -5.66 -20.17
C VAL A 23 8.49 -5.68 -20.41
N ALA A 24 9.00 -6.70 -21.12
CA ALA A 24 10.42 -6.80 -21.45
C ALA A 24 10.88 -5.62 -22.32
N ASP A 25 10.06 -5.24 -23.30
CA ASP A 25 10.32 -4.11 -24.22
C ASP A 25 10.32 -2.78 -23.45
N ALA A 26 9.34 -2.57 -22.56
CA ALA A 26 9.27 -1.37 -21.72
C ALA A 26 10.48 -1.21 -20.80
N LEU A 27 11.06 -2.33 -20.35
CA LEU A 27 12.29 -2.37 -19.55
C LEU A 27 13.57 -2.39 -20.40
N SER A 28 13.47 -2.45 -21.73
CA SER A 28 14.59 -2.60 -22.66
C SER A 28 15.49 -3.81 -22.37
N ILE A 29 14.88 -4.94 -21.99
CA ILE A 29 15.57 -6.22 -21.73
C ILE A 29 15.02 -7.32 -22.63
N SER A 30 15.76 -8.43 -22.77
CA SER A 30 15.23 -9.59 -23.49
C SER A 30 14.13 -10.29 -22.67
N LEU A 31 13.19 -10.97 -23.35
CA LEU A 31 12.20 -11.82 -22.68
C LEU A 31 12.87 -12.88 -21.78
N SER A 32 14.02 -13.41 -22.19
CA SER A 32 14.79 -14.34 -21.37
C SER A 32 15.38 -13.69 -20.11
N ASP A 33 15.78 -12.42 -20.17
CA ASP A 33 16.23 -11.68 -18.98
C ASP A 33 15.08 -11.41 -18.02
N LEU A 34 13.89 -11.07 -18.53
CA LEU A 34 12.69 -10.94 -17.72
C LEU A 34 12.39 -12.25 -16.99
N VAL A 35 12.31 -13.37 -17.71
CA VAL A 35 12.06 -14.71 -17.12
C VAL A 35 13.12 -15.05 -16.08
N ARG A 36 14.41 -14.84 -16.39
CA ARG A 36 15.49 -15.09 -15.42
C ARG A 36 15.35 -14.23 -14.18
N SER A 37 14.92 -12.97 -14.31
CA SER A 37 14.74 -12.06 -13.19
C SER A 37 13.58 -12.50 -12.30
N LEU A 38 12.45 -12.90 -12.89
CA LEU A 38 11.30 -13.46 -12.17
C LEU A 38 11.65 -14.77 -11.44
N VAL A 39 12.41 -15.66 -12.07
CA VAL A 39 12.91 -16.89 -11.43
C VAL A 39 13.80 -16.57 -10.23
N ARG A 40 14.69 -15.58 -10.35
CA ARG A 40 15.54 -15.14 -9.23
C ARG A 40 14.75 -14.50 -8.09
N LEU A 41 13.73 -13.70 -8.41
CA LEU A 41 12.83 -13.12 -7.42
C LEU A 41 12.05 -14.21 -6.67
N ALA A 42 11.50 -15.18 -7.40
CA ALA A 42 10.81 -16.32 -6.79
C ALA A 42 11.74 -17.17 -5.91
N ALA A 43 13.00 -17.30 -6.29
CA ALA A 43 14.00 -18.04 -5.51
C ALA A 43 14.51 -17.27 -4.28
N ALA A 44 14.44 -15.94 -4.27
CA ALA A 44 14.86 -15.12 -3.14
C ALA A 44 13.89 -15.23 -1.96
N GLU A 45 12.59 -15.33 -2.23
CA GLU A 45 11.51 -15.43 -1.22
C GLU A 45 10.54 -16.58 -1.59
N PRO A 46 10.95 -17.85 -1.42
CA PRO A 46 10.22 -19.01 -1.94
C PRO A 46 8.84 -19.19 -1.29
N ASP A 47 8.69 -18.87 0.00
CA ASP A 47 7.41 -18.98 0.70
C ASP A 47 6.39 -17.93 0.18
N ASP A 48 6.85 -16.72 -0.12
CA ASP A 48 6.03 -15.67 -0.73
C ASP A 48 5.65 -16.02 -2.16
N ALA A 49 6.60 -16.52 -2.95
CA ALA A 49 6.33 -16.98 -4.31
C ALA A 49 5.29 -18.11 -4.32
N ALA A 50 5.41 -19.08 -3.41
CA ALA A 50 4.45 -20.19 -3.29
C ALA A 50 3.04 -19.67 -2.91
N ARG A 51 2.95 -18.75 -1.95
CA ARG A 51 1.68 -18.10 -1.58
C ARG A 51 1.08 -17.32 -2.73
N ALA A 52 1.88 -16.58 -3.49
CA ALA A 52 1.44 -15.82 -4.65
C ALA A 52 0.89 -16.74 -5.75
N VAL A 53 1.59 -17.81 -6.08
CA VAL A 53 1.14 -18.79 -7.09
C VAL A 53 -0.14 -19.52 -6.65
N ALA A 54 -0.29 -19.81 -5.36
CA ALA A 54 -1.51 -20.42 -4.81
C ALA A 54 -2.71 -19.47 -4.79
N ALA A 55 -2.48 -18.14 -4.80
CA ALA A 55 -3.54 -17.16 -4.85
C ALA A 55 -4.17 -17.09 -6.25
N SER A 56 -5.49 -17.03 -6.34
CA SER A 56 -6.18 -16.89 -7.63
C SER A 56 -5.87 -15.57 -8.36
N ARG A 57 -5.32 -14.57 -7.65
CA ARG A 57 -4.87 -13.27 -8.16
C ARG A 57 -3.66 -12.78 -7.36
N PRO A 58 -2.42 -13.17 -7.72
CA PRO A 58 -1.23 -12.66 -7.03
C PRO A 58 -1.10 -11.14 -7.24
N ILE A 59 -0.80 -10.43 -6.15
CA ILE A 59 -0.44 -9.01 -6.18
C ILE A 59 1.05 -8.93 -5.82
N LEU A 60 1.85 -8.40 -6.74
CA LEU A 60 3.25 -8.09 -6.46
C LEU A 60 3.34 -6.68 -5.90
N LEU A 61 3.84 -6.54 -4.66
CA LEU A 61 4.15 -5.25 -4.07
C LEU A 61 5.66 -5.07 -4.03
N ASP A 62 6.18 -4.06 -4.72
CA ASP A 62 7.58 -3.70 -4.59
C ASP A 62 7.86 -2.95 -3.27
N THR A 63 9.12 -2.92 -2.85
CA THR A 63 9.54 -2.27 -1.60
C THR A 63 9.31 -0.75 -1.61
N GLY A 64 9.34 -0.11 -2.77
CA GLY A 64 9.03 1.31 -2.93
C GLY A 64 7.54 1.60 -2.68
N CYS A 65 6.66 0.75 -3.20
CA CYS A 65 5.22 0.79 -2.95
C CYS A 65 4.93 0.58 -1.46
N ALA A 66 5.51 -0.46 -0.85
CA ALA A 66 5.36 -0.73 0.58
C ALA A 66 5.86 0.44 1.44
N LEU A 67 6.98 1.06 1.08
CA LEU A 67 7.53 2.22 1.79
C LEU A 67 6.63 3.45 1.68
N ARG A 68 6.05 3.71 0.50
CA ARG A 68 5.08 4.80 0.29
C ARG A 68 3.83 4.58 1.15
N MET A 69 3.28 3.36 1.13
CA MET A 69 2.15 3.00 2.00
C MET A 69 2.48 3.22 3.48
N ALA A 70 3.65 2.79 3.93
CA ALA A 70 4.09 2.98 5.32
C ALA A 70 4.24 4.47 5.71
N ARG A 71 4.68 5.33 4.77
CA ARG A 71 4.78 6.78 5.01
C ARG A 71 3.39 7.42 5.13
N GLU A 72 2.46 7.06 4.25
CA GLU A 72 1.08 7.57 4.31
C GLU A 72 0.41 7.13 5.62
N LEU A 73 0.51 5.84 5.98
CA LEU A 73 0.02 5.32 7.26
C LEU A 73 0.58 6.09 8.47
N ARG A 74 1.89 6.39 8.46
CA ARG A 74 2.51 7.18 9.53
C ARG A 74 1.95 8.61 9.58
N LYS A 75 1.78 9.26 8.42
CA LYS A 75 1.22 10.62 8.33
C LYS A 75 -0.20 10.65 8.90
N TRP A 76 -1.01 9.64 8.61
CA TRP A 76 -2.35 9.52 9.15
C TRP A 76 -2.36 9.32 10.66
N GLY A 77 -1.48 8.47 11.19
CA GLY A 77 -1.31 8.31 12.64
C GLY A 77 -0.95 9.63 13.33
N VAL A 78 -0.15 10.49 12.69
CA VAL A 78 0.16 11.83 13.21
C VAL A 78 -1.06 12.73 13.21
N HIS A 79 -1.82 12.82 12.11
CA HIS A 79 -3.02 13.66 12.03
C HIS A 79 -4.10 13.20 13.02
N TYR A 80 -4.30 11.88 13.15
CA TYR A 80 -5.20 11.29 14.13
C TYR A 80 -4.82 11.68 15.57
N ASN A 81 -3.55 11.49 15.95
CA ASN A 81 -3.08 11.89 17.29
C ASN A 81 -3.21 13.39 17.54
N GLN A 82 -3.01 14.23 16.52
CA GLN A 82 -3.21 15.67 16.64
C GLN A 82 -4.68 16.01 16.91
N GLY A 83 -5.61 15.38 16.21
CA GLY A 83 -7.05 15.51 16.47
C GLY A 83 -7.41 15.10 17.90
N ILE A 84 -6.92 13.94 18.36
CA ILE A 84 -7.13 13.47 19.74
C ILE A 84 -6.55 14.43 20.77
N HIS A 85 -5.35 14.98 20.54
CA HIS A 85 -4.75 15.96 21.45
C HIS A 85 -5.59 17.24 21.54
N ALA A 86 -6.09 17.76 20.42
CA ALA A 86 -6.95 18.94 20.42
C ALA A 86 -8.25 18.69 21.21
N LEU A 87 -8.87 17.52 21.04
CA LEU A 87 -10.07 17.12 21.80
C LEU A 87 -9.78 16.95 23.30
N ASN A 88 -8.62 16.39 23.67
CA ASN A 88 -8.20 16.27 25.06
C ASN A 88 -7.98 17.64 25.72
N THR A 89 -7.44 18.62 24.99
CA THR A 89 -7.29 20.00 25.48
C THR A 89 -8.65 20.66 25.75
N VAL A 90 -9.64 20.45 24.87
CA VAL A 90 -11.01 20.92 25.07
C VAL A 90 -11.62 20.26 26.31
N ALA A 91 -11.51 18.94 26.44
CA ALA A 91 -12.04 18.20 27.59
C ALA A 91 -11.38 18.63 28.93
N LEU A 92 -10.10 18.99 28.91
CA LEU A 92 -9.39 19.53 30.07
C LEU A 92 -9.97 20.89 30.47
N ARG A 93 -10.07 21.84 29.54
CA ARG A 93 -10.60 23.19 29.82
C ARG A 93 -12.06 23.14 30.32
N ILE A 94 -12.91 22.26 29.76
CA ILE A 94 -14.29 22.06 30.25
C ILE A 94 -14.29 21.59 31.71
N ARG A 95 -13.44 20.61 32.07
CA ARG A 95 -13.33 20.11 33.44
C ARG A 95 -12.89 21.16 34.45
N HIS A 96 -12.12 22.15 34.01
CA HIS A 96 -11.64 23.25 34.85
C HIS A 96 -12.61 24.43 34.95
N GLY A 97 -13.81 24.33 34.35
CA GLY A 97 -14.86 25.34 34.49
C GLY A 97 -14.60 26.62 33.69
N ASP A 98 -13.80 26.51 32.63
CA ASP A 98 -13.47 27.62 31.74
C ASP A 98 -14.74 28.17 31.07
N ARG A 99 -14.84 29.49 30.91
CA ARG A 99 -16.05 30.16 30.37
C ARG A 99 -15.83 30.84 29.03
N ASP A 100 -14.58 30.87 28.56
CA ASP A 100 -14.25 31.29 27.20
C ASP A 100 -14.19 30.07 26.28
N PHE A 101 -15.18 29.96 25.42
CA PHE A 101 -15.37 28.83 24.51
C PHE A 101 -14.82 29.10 23.11
N THR A 102 -14.30 30.30 22.84
CA THR A 102 -13.88 30.72 21.50
C THR A 102 -12.70 29.86 21.01
N ASP A 103 -11.66 29.75 21.83
CA ASP A 103 -10.51 28.87 21.59
C ASP A 103 -10.89 27.38 21.56
N MET A 104 -11.89 26.97 22.34
CA MET A 104 -12.36 25.58 22.33
C MET A 104 -13.06 25.24 21.02
N LEU A 105 -13.86 26.16 20.50
CA LEU A 105 -14.56 25.99 19.25
C LEU A 105 -13.56 25.82 18.10
N GLU A 106 -12.55 26.69 18.03
CA GLU A 106 -11.47 26.58 17.04
C GLU A 106 -10.70 25.24 17.17
N ALA A 107 -10.42 24.79 18.40
CA ALA A 107 -9.76 23.52 18.63
C ALA A 107 -10.62 22.31 18.21
N VAL A 108 -11.94 22.36 18.44
CA VAL A 108 -12.88 21.31 18.02
C VAL A 108 -13.04 21.30 16.50
N GLU A 109 -13.18 22.46 15.87
CA GLU A 109 -13.26 22.59 14.40
C GLU A 109 -11.99 22.07 13.72
N ARG A 110 -10.82 22.42 14.28
CA ARG A 110 -9.54 21.92 13.78
C ARG A 110 -9.39 20.42 13.97
N ALA A 111 -9.85 19.87 15.10
CA ALA A 111 -9.85 18.42 15.32
C ALA A 111 -10.79 17.70 14.34
N ALA A 112 -11.98 18.25 14.12
CA ALA A 112 -12.96 17.70 13.17
C ALA A 112 -12.39 17.68 11.75
N ALA A 113 -11.78 18.76 11.28
CA ALA A 113 -11.15 18.82 9.96
C ALA A 113 -10.02 17.78 9.79
N LEU A 114 -9.14 17.62 10.79
CA LEU A 114 -8.07 16.63 10.75
C LEU A 114 -8.60 15.19 10.75
N LEU A 115 -9.67 14.92 11.51
CA LEU A 115 -10.32 13.62 11.53
C LEU A 115 -11.04 13.32 10.20
N GLU A 116 -11.69 14.30 9.59
CA GLU A 116 -12.31 14.18 8.27
C GLU A 116 -11.26 13.89 7.18
N GLU A 117 -10.13 14.59 7.18
CA GLU A 117 -9.02 14.32 6.25
C GLU A 117 -8.48 12.89 6.43
N THR A 118 -8.30 12.47 7.68
CA THR A 118 -7.82 11.13 8.01
C THR A 118 -8.79 10.06 7.53
N GLU A 119 -10.09 10.26 7.75
CA GLU A 119 -11.14 9.32 7.34
C GLU A 119 -11.33 9.30 5.82
N ALA A 120 -11.20 10.44 5.14
CA ALA A 120 -11.23 10.50 3.68
C ALA A 120 -10.04 9.76 3.06
N ALA A 121 -8.84 9.94 3.61
CA ALA A 121 -7.64 9.23 3.16
C ALA A 121 -7.74 7.71 3.43
N ALA A 122 -8.20 7.32 4.62
CA ALA A 122 -8.47 5.93 4.97
C ALA A 122 -9.49 5.29 4.03
N ARG A 123 -10.57 6.01 3.69
CA ARG A 123 -11.58 5.55 2.74
C ARG A 123 -11.02 5.36 1.34
N GLY A 124 -10.18 6.29 0.85
CA GLY A 124 -9.48 6.15 -0.42
C GLY A 124 -8.64 4.88 -0.48
N MET A 125 -7.81 4.64 0.53
CA MET A 125 -6.98 3.43 0.56
C MET A 125 -7.79 2.14 0.75
N ARG A 126 -8.92 2.18 1.48
CA ARG A 126 -9.84 1.02 1.54
C ARG A 126 -10.39 0.69 0.15
N SER A 127 -10.74 1.71 -0.63
CA SER A 127 -11.22 1.55 -2.00
C SER A 127 -10.15 1.00 -2.94
N ASP A 128 -8.94 1.55 -2.88
CA ASP A 128 -7.81 1.11 -3.71
C ASP A 128 -7.42 -0.33 -3.37
N MET A 129 -7.33 -0.65 -2.08
CA MET A 129 -7.03 -1.99 -1.61
C MET A 129 -8.14 -2.99 -1.97
N ALA A 130 -9.41 -2.57 -1.93
CA ALA A 130 -10.51 -3.42 -2.35
C ALA A 130 -10.51 -3.70 -3.85
N THR A 131 -10.12 -2.71 -4.65
CA THR A 131 -9.94 -2.86 -6.10
C THR A 131 -8.79 -3.83 -6.41
N LEU A 132 -7.66 -3.68 -5.70
CA LEU A 132 -6.48 -4.52 -5.87
C LEU A 132 -6.73 -5.97 -5.44
N THR A 133 -7.36 -6.18 -4.27
CA THR A 133 -7.53 -7.51 -3.65
C THR A 133 -8.83 -8.22 -4.03
N GLY A 134 -9.77 -7.50 -4.64
CA GLY A 134 -11.13 -7.99 -4.87
C GLY A 134 -11.93 -8.24 -3.59
N ARG A 135 -11.46 -7.74 -2.44
CA ARG A 135 -12.07 -7.95 -1.12
C ARG A 135 -12.12 -6.64 -0.32
N PRO A 136 -13.13 -6.41 0.53
CA PRO A 136 -13.17 -5.23 1.37
C PRO A 136 -11.94 -5.17 2.28
N ALA A 137 -11.20 -4.06 2.21
CA ALA A 137 -10.13 -3.80 3.16
C ALA A 137 -10.72 -3.16 4.42
N LEU A 138 -10.55 -3.83 5.55
CA LEU A 138 -10.92 -3.32 6.86
C LEU A 138 -9.64 -2.84 7.56
N PHE A 139 -9.55 -1.54 7.81
CA PHE A 139 -8.59 -0.99 8.77
C PHE A 139 -9.37 -0.85 10.08
N LEU A 140 -9.02 -1.67 11.08
CA LEU A 140 -9.56 -1.62 12.44
C LEU A 140 -8.93 -0.48 13.22
#